data_AF-A0A382GE69-F1
#
_entry.id   AF-A0A382GE69-F1
#
_cell.length_a   1.000
_cell.length_b   1.000
_cell.length_c   1.000
_cell.angle_alpha   90.00
_cell.angle_beta   90.00
_cell.angle_gamma   90.00
#
_symmetry.space_group_name_H-M   'P 1'
#
loop_
_entity.id
_entity.type
_entity.pdbx_description
1 polymer ?
#
loop_
_entity_poly.entity_id
_entity_poly.type
_entity_poly.pdbx_seq_one_letter_code
_entity_poly.pdbx_strand_id
1 'polypeptide(L)'
;VAIVTKKHLTEANTQYAQGGIAAVTKPTDSIDLHVADTLRAGAGLCREDVVQTVVEEGPDRVQELIDLGMDFTREETISADGERFYSLGKEGGHSKRRVLHTKDATGREVMRALLAA
;
A
#
# COMPACT_ATOMS: atom_id res chain seq x y z
N VAL A 1 8.00 25.60 0.06
CA VAL A 1 6.66 25.01 0.28
C VAL A 1 6.28 25.22 1.74
N ALA A 2 5.03 25.50 2.08
CA ALA A 2 4.56 25.61 3.47
C ALA A 2 3.44 24.58 3.72
N ILE A 3 3.50 23.88 4.86
CA ILE A 3 2.51 22.88 5.28
C ILE A 3 1.80 23.41 6.53
N VAL A 4 0.46 23.34 6.55
CA VAL A 4 -0.36 23.83 7.65
C VAL A 4 -1.19 22.68 8.22
N THR A 5 -1.12 22.47 9.54
CA THR A 5 -1.85 21.42 10.24
C THR A 5 -2.56 21.98 11.47
N LYS A 6 -3.68 21.38 11.86
CA LYS A 6 -4.43 21.78 13.06
C LYS A 6 -3.65 21.52 14.37
N LYS A 7 -2.78 20.52 14.36
CA LYS A 7 -1.94 20.09 15.49
C LYS A 7 -0.53 19.76 14.97
N HIS A 8 0.23 18.95 15.71
CA HIS A 8 1.52 18.41 15.26
C HIS A 8 1.39 17.64 13.92
N LEU A 9 2.44 17.67 13.11
CA LEU A 9 2.47 17.00 11.80
C LEU A 9 2.15 15.51 11.86
N THR A 10 2.53 14.85 12.95
CA THR A 10 2.28 13.42 13.19
C THR A 10 0.86 13.12 13.69
N GLU A 11 0.10 14.12 14.11
CA GLU A 11 -1.24 13.96 14.65
C GLU A 11 -2.28 14.03 13.51
N ALA A 12 -2.41 12.93 12.79
CA ALA A 12 -3.32 12.76 11.65
C ALA A 12 -3.85 11.32 11.58
N ASN A 13 -4.98 11.10 10.90
CA ASN A 13 -5.56 9.75 10.74
C ASN A 13 -4.57 8.75 10.12
N THR A 14 -3.69 9.22 9.22
CA THR A 14 -2.63 8.42 8.62
C THR A 14 -1.76 7.72 9.66
N GLN A 15 -1.39 8.39 10.75
CA GLN A 15 -0.54 7.84 11.82
C GLN A 15 -1.13 6.57 12.46
N TYR A 16 -2.46 6.42 12.44
CA TYR A 16 -3.19 5.36 13.12
C TYR A 16 -3.62 4.23 12.18
N ALA A 17 -3.28 4.28 10.88
CA ALA A 17 -3.60 3.20 9.96
C ALA A 17 -2.82 1.93 10.34
N GLN A 18 -3.54 0.85 10.61
CA GLN A 18 -2.95 -0.43 11.04
C GLN A 18 -2.74 -1.37 9.85
N GLY A 19 -3.78 -1.55 9.02
CA GLY A 19 -3.87 -2.58 7.97
C GLY A 19 -2.71 -2.53 6.99
N GLY A 20 -2.78 -1.66 5.99
CA GLY A 20 -1.66 -1.49 5.09
C GLY A 20 -1.97 -0.70 3.83
N ILE A 21 -1.12 -0.86 2.83
CA ILE A 21 -1.23 -0.23 1.51
C ILE A 21 -1.45 -1.32 0.47
N ALA A 22 -2.54 -1.25 -0.27
CA ALA A 22 -2.86 -2.23 -1.32
C ALA A 22 -2.14 -1.88 -2.63
N ALA A 23 -1.25 -2.76 -3.10
CA ALA A 23 -0.58 -2.63 -4.39
C ALA A 23 -0.20 -3.99 -4.96
N VAL A 24 -0.18 -4.10 -6.29
CA VAL A 24 0.17 -5.34 -7.00
C VAL A 24 1.68 -5.47 -7.09
N THR A 25 2.29 -6.19 -6.14
CA THR A 25 3.76 -6.33 -6.04
C THR A 25 4.27 -7.76 -6.25
N LYS A 26 3.36 -8.74 -6.39
CA LYS A 26 3.72 -10.14 -6.64
C LYS A 26 3.29 -10.59 -8.05
N PRO A 27 4.08 -11.47 -8.70
CA PRO A 27 3.72 -12.05 -10.00
C PRO A 27 2.42 -12.88 -10.00
N THR A 28 1.94 -13.29 -8.82
CA THR A 28 0.71 -14.09 -8.66
C THR A 28 -0.57 -13.25 -8.61
N ASP A 29 -0.43 -11.93 -8.74
CA ASP A 29 -1.49 -10.93 -8.78
C ASP A 29 -1.36 -10.07 -10.07
N SER A 30 -2.37 -9.26 -10.38
CA SER A 30 -2.38 -8.40 -11.57
C SER A 30 -3.21 -7.14 -11.36
N ILE A 31 -2.90 -6.09 -12.12
CA ILE A 31 -3.65 -4.83 -12.14
C ILE A 31 -5.13 -5.08 -12.42
N ASP A 32 -5.46 -5.85 -13.46
CA ASP A 32 -6.84 -6.16 -13.86
C ASP A 32 -7.66 -6.77 -12.71
N LEU A 33 -7.06 -7.71 -11.95
CA LEU A 33 -7.73 -8.30 -10.79
C LEU A 33 -7.97 -7.27 -9.68
N HIS A 34 -7.06 -6.32 -9.49
CA HIS A 34 -7.22 -5.28 -8.49
C HIS A 34 -8.24 -4.22 -8.90
N VAL A 35 -8.28 -3.84 -10.17
CA VAL A 35 -9.34 -3.01 -10.75
C VAL A 35 -10.69 -3.68 -10.59
N ALA A 36 -10.82 -4.96 -10.97
CA ALA A 36 -12.07 -5.71 -10.85
C ALA A 36 -12.56 -5.82 -9.38
N ASP A 37 -11.66 -6.06 -8.43
CA ASP A 37 -12.00 -6.08 -7.00
C ASP A 37 -12.51 -4.70 -6.53
N THR A 38 -11.88 -3.63 -6.98
CA THR A 38 -12.22 -2.25 -6.60
C THR A 38 -13.59 -1.86 -7.15
N LEU A 39 -13.85 -2.11 -8.45
CA LEU A 39 -15.13 -1.81 -9.09
C LEU A 39 -16.27 -2.62 -8.47
N ARG A 40 -16.03 -3.91 -8.16
CA ARG A 40 -16.99 -4.78 -7.48
C ARG A 40 -17.32 -4.26 -6.08
N ALA A 41 -16.30 -3.92 -5.29
CA ALA A 41 -16.49 -3.36 -3.94
C ALA A 41 -17.16 -1.98 -3.97
N GLY A 42 -16.93 -1.20 -5.03
CA GLY A 42 -17.53 0.12 -5.25
C GLY A 42 -18.98 0.11 -5.70
N ALA A 43 -19.60 -1.07 -5.88
CA ALA A 43 -21.03 -1.23 -6.17
C ALA A 43 -21.54 -0.38 -7.37
N GLY A 44 -20.72 -0.22 -8.40
CA GLY A 44 -21.07 0.53 -9.61
C GLY A 44 -21.00 2.06 -9.47
N LEU A 45 -20.48 2.58 -8.35
CA LEU A 45 -20.34 4.02 -8.09
C LEU A 45 -18.93 4.54 -8.40
N CYS A 46 -17.98 3.64 -8.70
CA CYS A 46 -16.63 4.02 -9.07
C CYS A 46 -16.59 4.65 -10.47
N ARG A 47 -15.66 5.58 -10.64
CA ARG A 47 -15.19 6.04 -11.94
C ARG A 47 -14.07 5.13 -12.41
N GLU A 48 -14.33 4.36 -13.45
CA GLU A 48 -13.42 3.31 -13.92
C GLU A 48 -12.07 3.84 -14.39
N ASP A 49 -12.06 4.97 -15.11
CA ASP A 49 -10.83 5.68 -15.54
C ASP A 49 -9.91 6.02 -14.35
N VAL A 50 -10.50 6.48 -13.25
CA VAL A 50 -9.76 6.82 -12.03
C VAL A 50 -9.26 5.56 -11.33
N VAL A 51 -10.09 4.51 -11.24
CA VAL A 51 -9.68 3.24 -10.62
C VAL A 51 -8.51 2.62 -11.37
N GLN A 52 -8.58 2.58 -12.70
CA GLN A 52 -7.49 2.05 -13.52
C GLN A 52 -6.18 2.79 -13.23
N THR A 53 -6.20 4.13 -13.32
CA THR A 53 -5.02 4.97 -13.12
C THR A 53 -4.42 4.77 -11.72
N VAL A 54 -5.24 4.80 -10.67
CA VAL A 54 -4.77 4.67 -9.27
C VAL A 54 -4.17 3.29 -9.01
N VAL A 55 -4.78 2.23 -9.56
CA VAL A 55 -4.30 0.86 -9.36
C VAL A 55 -3.02 0.60 -10.16
N GLU A 56 -2.93 1.09 -11.39
CA GLU A 56 -1.75 0.99 -12.26
C GLU A 56 -0.52 1.67 -11.67
N GLU A 57 -0.67 2.87 -11.11
CA GLU A 57 0.45 3.61 -10.49
C GLU A 57 0.86 3.06 -9.10
N GLY A 58 0.02 2.21 -8.50
CA GLY A 58 0.23 1.71 -7.13
C GLY A 58 1.60 1.07 -6.87
N PRO A 59 2.10 0.14 -7.71
CA PRO A 59 3.39 -0.50 -7.52
C PRO A 59 4.56 0.50 -7.52
N ASP A 60 4.56 1.47 -8.43
CA ASP A 60 5.60 2.50 -8.53
C ASP A 60 5.58 3.43 -7.31
N ARG A 61 4.39 3.85 -6.85
CA ARG A 61 4.23 4.65 -5.63
C ARG A 61 4.71 3.91 -4.37
N VAL A 62 4.52 2.59 -4.32
CA VAL A 62 5.07 1.76 -3.24
C VAL A 62 6.60 1.71 -3.29
N GLN A 63 7.19 1.60 -4.49
CA GLN A 63 8.64 1.67 -4.66
C GLN A 63 9.20 3.01 -4.22
N GLU A 64 8.55 4.12 -4.56
CA GLU A 64 8.93 5.45 -4.10
C GLU A 64 8.92 5.55 -2.57
N LEU A 65 7.91 4.99 -1.89
CA LEU A 65 7.88 4.95 -0.42
C LEU A 65 9.06 4.16 0.16
N ILE A 66 9.42 3.03 -0.46
CA ILE A 66 10.58 2.23 -0.07
C ILE A 66 11.86 3.06 -0.22
N ASP A 67 11.99 3.79 -1.32
CA ASP A 67 13.15 4.65 -1.60
C ASP A 67 13.25 5.83 -0.61
N LEU A 68 12.11 6.34 -0.14
CA LEU A 68 12.01 7.31 0.97
C LEU A 68 12.27 6.69 2.35
N GLY A 69 12.57 5.39 2.39
CA GLY A 69 13.00 4.67 3.59
C GLY A 69 11.90 3.94 4.33
N MET A 70 10.73 3.71 3.72
CA MET A 70 9.67 2.91 4.34
C MET A 70 10.07 1.44 4.49
N ASP A 71 9.95 0.90 5.71
CA ASP A 71 10.29 -0.49 6.03
C ASP A 71 9.05 -1.39 6.10
N PHE A 72 8.69 -1.99 4.96
CA PHE A 72 7.64 -3.00 4.90
C PHE A 72 8.11 -4.36 5.42
N THR A 73 7.20 -5.09 6.07
CA THR A 73 7.48 -6.42 6.59
C THR A 73 7.78 -7.39 5.45
N ARG A 74 8.91 -8.10 5.55
CA ARG A 74 9.31 -9.14 4.59
C ARG A 74 8.90 -10.53 5.09
N GLU A 75 8.72 -11.47 4.16
CA GLU A 75 8.56 -12.89 4.48
C GLU A 75 9.84 -13.45 5.11
N GLU A 76 9.69 -14.43 6.00
CA GLU A 76 10.84 -15.13 6.58
C GLU A 76 11.52 -16.03 5.56
N THR A 77 10.74 -16.57 4.61
CA THR A 77 11.21 -17.47 3.57
C THR A 77 11.86 -16.70 2.43
N ILE A 78 12.94 -17.25 1.90
CA ILE A 78 13.64 -16.75 0.72
C ILE A 78 13.20 -17.62 -0.46
N SER A 79 12.87 -17.01 -1.59
CA SER A 79 12.53 -17.75 -2.81
C SER A 79 13.75 -18.45 -3.40
N ALA A 80 13.50 -19.36 -4.34
CA ALA A 80 14.56 -20.20 -4.93
C ALA A 80 15.65 -19.40 -5.67
N ASP A 81 15.33 -18.18 -6.10
CA ASP A 81 16.20 -17.19 -6.73
C ASP A 81 16.92 -16.26 -5.73
N GLY A 82 16.70 -16.44 -4.42
CA GLY A 82 17.39 -15.67 -3.37
C GLY A 82 16.67 -14.39 -2.94
N GLU A 83 15.51 -14.09 -3.53
CA GLU A 83 14.74 -12.89 -3.19
C GLU A 83 13.89 -13.07 -1.92
N ARG A 84 13.67 -11.96 -1.19
CA ARG A 84 12.70 -11.93 -0.09
C ARG A 84 11.52 -11.09 -0.50
N PHE A 85 10.38 -11.74 -0.66
CA PHE A 85 9.13 -11.05 -0.91
C PHE A 85 8.62 -10.30 0.32
N TYR A 86 7.78 -9.29 0.08
CA TYR A 86 7.01 -8.67 1.15
C TYR A 86 5.95 -9.63 1.69
N SER A 87 5.74 -9.57 3.00
CA SER A 87 4.61 -10.20 3.67
C SER A 87 3.34 -9.45 3.25
N LEU A 88 2.38 -10.15 2.65
CA LEU A 88 1.16 -9.54 2.12
C LEU A 88 -0.09 -10.03 2.87
N GLY A 89 -0.85 -9.05 3.35
CA GLY A 89 -2.20 -9.25 3.86
C GLY A 89 -3.24 -9.42 2.74
N LYS A 90 -4.40 -9.95 3.12
CA LYS A 90 -5.61 -9.97 2.29
C LYS A 90 -6.77 -9.44 3.14
N GLU A 91 -7.24 -8.26 2.79
CA GLU A 91 -8.34 -7.59 3.48
C GLU A 91 -9.65 -7.69 2.69
N GLY A 92 -10.73 -7.15 3.24
CA GLY A 92 -12.07 -7.19 2.67
C GLY A 92 -12.10 -6.66 1.23
N GLY A 93 -12.84 -7.35 0.37
CA GLY A 93 -13.00 -6.97 -1.04
C GLY A 93 -11.91 -7.51 -1.97
N HIS A 94 -10.71 -7.83 -1.50
CA HIS A 94 -9.65 -8.34 -2.36
C HIS A 94 -9.77 -9.84 -2.68
N SER A 95 -9.44 -10.20 -3.91
CA SER A 95 -9.33 -11.58 -4.40
C SER A 95 -7.94 -12.18 -4.12
N LYS A 96 -6.89 -11.35 -4.12
CA LYS A 96 -5.48 -11.72 -3.91
C LYS A 96 -4.89 -11.07 -2.64
N ARG A 97 -3.74 -11.59 -2.19
CA ARG A 97 -2.94 -10.97 -1.12
C ARG A 97 -2.11 -9.86 -1.73
N ARG A 98 -2.40 -8.60 -1.37
CA ARG A 98 -1.76 -7.41 -1.97
C ARG A 98 -1.58 -6.24 -1.01
N VAL A 99 -1.83 -6.45 0.27
CA VAL A 99 -1.75 -5.38 1.28
C VAL A 99 -0.37 -5.45 1.96
N LEU A 100 0.53 -4.53 1.58
CA LEU A 100 1.82 -4.34 2.23
C LEU A 100 1.62 -3.70 3.60
N HIS A 101 2.40 -4.12 4.59
CA HIS A 101 2.24 -3.66 5.96
C HIS A 101 3.56 -3.61 6.74
N THR A 102 3.58 -2.82 7.81
CA THR A 102 4.66 -2.81 8.81
C THR A 102 4.08 -3.29 10.13
N LYS A 103 4.10 -4.61 10.35
CA LYS A 103 3.39 -5.27 11.46
C LYS A 103 1.94 -4.75 11.56
N ASP A 104 1.60 -4.08 12.66
CA ASP A 104 0.29 -3.50 12.98
C ASP A 104 0.29 -1.95 12.98
N ALA A 105 1.34 -1.32 12.42
CA ALA A 105 1.57 0.12 12.54
C ALA A 105 2.00 0.78 11.21
N THR A 106 1.46 0.32 10.08
CA THR A 106 1.84 0.80 8.74
C THR A 106 1.76 2.31 8.60
N GLY A 107 0.69 2.93 9.12
CA GLY A 107 0.49 4.37 9.08
C GLY A 107 1.56 5.18 9.81
N ARG A 108 2.04 4.68 10.95
CA ARG A 108 3.14 5.29 11.71
C ARG A 108 4.44 5.27 10.92
N GLU A 109 4.68 4.17 10.21
CA GLU A 109 5.87 4.00 9.39
C GLU A 109 5.85 4.90 8.15
N VAL A 110 4.69 5.02 7.48
CA VAL A 110 4.49 5.99 6.38
C VAL A 110 4.83 7.41 6.86
N MET A 111 4.26 7.83 8.00
CA MET A 111 4.47 9.16 8.54
C MET A 111 5.95 9.40 8.89
N ARG A 112 6.63 8.39 9.45
CA ARG A 112 8.07 8.46 9.76
C ARG A 112 8.89 8.69 8.50
N ALA A 113 8.66 7.89 7.44
CA ALA A 113 9.41 7.99 6.19
C ALA A 113 9.19 9.34 5.50
N LEU A 114 7.93 9.77 5.34
CA LEU A 114 7.60 11.01 4.63
C LEU A 114 8.05 12.28 5.36
N LEU A 115 8.04 12.30 6.70
CA LEU A 115 8.50 13.47 7.46
C LEU A 115 10.02 13.57 7.57
N ALA A 116 10.74 12.50 7.26
CA ALA A 116 12.20 12.46 7.26
C ALA A 116 12.83 12.80 5.89
N ALA A 117 12.01 12.81 4.83
CA ALA A 117 12.40 13.17 3.47
C ALA A 117 12.40 14.70 3.25
#